data_AF-A0A7S0S5K9-F1
#
_entry.id   AF-A0A7S0S5K9-F1
#
_cell.length_a   1.000
_cell.length_b   1.000
_cell.length_c   1.000
_cell.angle_alpha   90.00
_cell.angle_beta   90.00
_cell.angle_gamma   90.00
#
_symmetry.space_group_name_H-M   'P 1'
#
loop_
_entity.id
_entity.type
_entity.pdbx_description
1 polymer ?
#
loop_
_entity_poly.entity_id
_entity_poly.type
_entity_poly.pdbx_seq_one_letter_code
_entity_poly.pdbx_strand_id
1 'polypeptide(L)'
;VAPLAKPGRDPRFERQASQAEKDAAARRYAFVYDDVLAREKAELRTQLKKSKASQDARTEASVRARLQRVEGALRSEEARRRRAKVEEGIKAKQREASAGGRGPYYVKARERKALELVAKYEELKAGGQLERFMEKRRRKNAAKDHRYLPSARRDGGADA
;
A
#
# COMPACT_ATOMS: atom_id res chain seq x y z
N VAL A 1 -35.28 -4.47 27.56
CA VAL A 1 -34.40 -5.63 27.30
C VAL A 1 -32.97 -5.22 27.67
N ALA A 2 -32.42 -5.79 28.74
CA ALA A 2 -31.04 -5.51 29.16
C ALA A 2 -30.04 -6.05 28.12
N PRO A 3 -28.91 -5.38 27.86
CA PRO A 3 -27.91 -5.92 26.93
C PRO A 3 -27.32 -7.21 27.53
N LEU A 4 -27.33 -8.31 26.76
CA LEU A 4 -26.66 -9.54 27.16
C LEU A 4 -25.20 -9.24 27.51
N ALA A 5 -24.75 -9.70 28.68
CA ALA A 5 -23.37 -9.59 29.11
C ALA A 5 -22.45 -10.20 28.04
N LYS A 6 -21.41 -9.46 27.64
CA LYS A 6 -20.41 -9.96 26.69
C LYS A 6 -19.77 -11.21 27.32
N PRO A 7 -19.67 -12.34 26.60
CA PRO A 7 -19.08 -13.56 27.16
C PRO A 7 -17.66 -13.27 27.67
N GLY A 8 -17.31 -13.86 28.82
CA GLY A 8 -15.98 -13.81 29.40
C GLY A 8 -14.95 -14.23 28.35
N ARG A 9 -13.94 -13.39 28.19
CA ARG A 9 -13.12 -13.29 26.99
C ARG A 9 -11.70 -13.76 27.37
N ASP A 10 -11.17 -14.82 26.74
CA ASP A 10 -9.97 -15.56 27.21
C ASP A 10 -8.69 -14.75 26.97
N PRO A 11 -7.98 -14.29 28.02
CA PRO A 11 -6.82 -13.40 27.91
C PRO A 11 -5.65 -14.01 27.12
N ARG A 12 -5.58 -15.34 26.97
CA ARG A 12 -4.53 -16.00 26.18
C ARG A 12 -4.73 -15.80 24.69
N PHE A 13 -5.98 -15.69 24.25
CA PHE A 13 -6.37 -15.53 22.86
C PHE A 13 -6.80 -14.08 22.55
N GLU A 14 -6.69 -13.20 23.54
CA GLU A 14 -7.21 -11.84 23.49
C GLU A 14 -6.19 -10.78 23.81
N ARG A 15 -5.40 -10.48 22.80
CA ARG A 15 -4.94 -9.10 22.65
C ARG A 15 -5.37 -8.61 21.29
N GLN A 16 -6.56 -8.03 21.22
CA GLN A 16 -6.83 -7.06 20.16
C GLN A 16 -5.84 -5.93 20.36
N ALA A 17 -4.69 -6.03 19.69
CA ALA A 17 -3.63 -5.04 19.85
C ALA A 17 -4.22 -3.66 19.56
N SER A 18 -4.10 -2.76 20.52
CA SER A 18 -4.59 -1.39 20.33
C SER A 18 -3.85 -0.75 19.15
N GLN A 19 -4.42 0.31 18.57
CA GLN A 19 -3.73 0.99 17.47
C GLN A 19 -2.34 1.50 17.92
N ALA A 20 -2.23 1.98 19.16
CA ALA A 20 -0.96 2.40 19.75
C ALA A 20 0.04 1.24 19.90
N GLU A 21 -0.43 0.04 20.27
CA GLU A 21 0.43 -1.15 20.35
C GLU A 21 0.91 -1.62 18.99
N LYS A 22 0.06 -1.54 17.95
CA LYS A 22 0.44 -1.81 16.56
C LYS A 22 1.47 -0.82 16.05
N ASP A 23 1.28 0.47 16.33
CA ASP A 23 2.22 1.52 15.95
C ASP A 23 3.56 1.36 16.69
N ALA A 24 3.52 1.02 17.98
CA ALA A 24 4.72 0.71 18.77
C ALA A 24 5.44 -0.55 18.26
N ALA A 25 4.72 -1.60 17.89
CA ALA A 25 5.30 -2.79 17.27
C ALA A 25 5.94 -2.45 15.91
N ALA A 26 5.26 -1.67 15.08
CA ALA A 26 5.79 -1.21 13.80
C ALA A 26 7.11 -0.42 13.96
N ARG A 27 7.24 0.38 15.03
CA ARG A 27 8.48 1.08 15.37
C ARG A 27 9.56 0.11 15.87
N ARG A 28 9.23 -0.78 16.81
CA ARG A 28 10.18 -1.76 17.38
C ARG A 28 10.75 -2.72 16.34
N TYR A 29 9.94 -3.10 15.36
CA TYR A 29 10.32 -4.03 14.31
C TYR A 29 10.63 -3.34 12.97
N ALA A 30 10.91 -2.03 12.97
CA ALA A 30 11.25 -1.30 11.75
C ALA A 30 12.51 -1.88 11.06
N PHE A 31 13.49 -2.32 11.85
CA PHE A 31 14.75 -2.94 11.40
C PHE A 31 14.53 -4.16 10.49
N VAL A 32 13.41 -4.88 10.63
CA VAL A 32 13.09 -6.02 9.76
C VAL A 32 12.98 -5.57 8.30
N TYR A 33 12.37 -4.40 8.06
CA TYR A 33 12.19 -3.87 6.72
C TYR A 33 13.39 -3.05 6.25
N ASP A 34 13.99 -2.28 7.15
CA ASP A 34 15.07 -1.36 6.80
C ASP A 34 16.40 -2.10 6.61
N ASP A 35 16.71 -3.09 7.44
CA ASP A 35 17.99 -3.79 7.42
C ASP A 35 17.87 -5.23 6.89
N VAL A 36 17.02 -6.05 7.53
CA VAL A 36 17.00 -7.50 7.30
C VAL A 36 16.52 -7.83 5.89
N LEU A 37 15.34 -7.34 5.52
CA LEU A 37 14.77 -7.59 4.19
C LEU A 37 15.54 -6.88 3.07
N ALA A 38 16.22 -5.76 3.37
CA ALA A 38 17.09 -5.10 2.42
C ALA A 38 18.33 -5.97 2.10
N ARG A 39 18.94 -6.57 3.12
CA ARG A 39 20.04 -7.55 2.96
C ARG A 39 19.57 -8.81 2.26
N GLU A 40 18.45 -9.40 2.69
CA GLU A 40 17.88 -10.60 2.05
C GLU A 40 17.61 -10.35 0.55
N LYS A 41 17.08 -9.17 0.19
CA LYS A 41 16.85 -8.80 -1.20
C LYS A 41 18.16 -8.75 -2.01
N ALA A 42 19.24 -8.25 -1.43
CA ALA A 42 20.55 -8.21 -2.10
C ALA A 42 21.09 -9.62 -2.32
N GLU A 43 21.01 -10.49 -1.32
CA GLU A 43 21.42 -11.90 -1.39
C GLU A 43 20.60 -12.68 -2.42
N LEU A 44 19.27 -12.53 -2.42
CA LEU A 44 18.41 -13.18 -3.41
C LEU A 44 18.73 -12.74 -4.84
N ARG A 45 19.16 -11.48 -5.03
CA ARG A 45 19.61 -10.99 -6.35
C ARG A 45 20.93 -11.63 -6.79
N THR A 46 21.87 -11.87 -5.88
CA THR A 46 23.12 -12.56 -6.21
C THR A 46 22.87 -14.05 -6.47
N GLN A 47 22.02 -14.69 -5.66
CA GLN A 47 21.58 -16.07 -5.87
C GLN A 47 20.89 -16.25 -7.22
N LEU A 48 20.00 -15.33 -7.61
CA LEU A 48 19.31 -15.38 -8.90
C LEU A 48 20.28 -15.26 -10.08
N LYS A 49 21.37 -14.48 -9.94
CA LYS A 49 22.42 -14.40 -10.97
C LYS A 49 23.19 -15.72 -11.08
N LYS A 50 23.47 -16.38 -9.95
CA LYS A 50 24.17 -17.67 -9.89
C LYS A 50 23.32 -18.82 -10.43
N SER A 51 22.03 -18.90 -10.07
CA SER A 51 21.12 -19.95 -10.55
C SER A 51 20.89 -19.88 -12.07
N LYS A 52 20.93 -18.67 -12.64
CA LYS A 52 20.89 -18.47 -14.09
C LYS A 52 22.14 -18.98 -14.79
N ALA A 53 23.30 -18.93 -14.12
CA ALA A 53 24.55 -19.49 -14.63
C ALA A 53 24.58 -21.01 -14.52
N SER A 54 23.98 -21.60 -13.47
CA SER A 54 23.93 -23.06 -13.28
C SER A 54 22.81 -23.78 -14.04
N GLN A 55 21.91 -23.04 -14.72
CA GLN A 55 20.75 -23.57 -15.46
C GLN A 55 19.76 -24.42 -14.63
N ASP A 56 19.74 -24.24 -13.31
CA ASP A 56 18.82 -24.95 -12.43
C ASP A 56 17.44 -24.27 -12.40
N ALA A 57 16.56 -24.62 -13.35
CA ALA A 57 15.26 -23.97 -13.51
C ALA A 57 14.38 -23.98 -12.23
N ARG A 58 14.42 -25.06 -11.44
CA ARG A 58 13.63 -25.20 -10.20
C ARG A 58 14.12 -24.25 -9.09
N THR A 59 15.43 -24.09 -8.96
CA THR A 59 16.02 -23.20 -7.94
C THR A 59 15.87 -21.74 -8.37
N GLU A 60 16.01 -21.44 -9.67
CA GLU A 60 15.74 -20.09 -10.18
C GLU A 60 14.30 -19.66 -9.89
N ALA A 61 13.32 -20.54 -10.15
CA ALA A 61 11.92 -20.25 -9.91
C ALA A 61 11.64 -19.97 -8.42
N SER A 62 12.23 -20.75 -7.50
CA SER A 62 12.03 -20.57 -6.06
C SER A 62 12.67 -19.27 -5.55
N VAL A 63 13.89 -18.96 -5.98
CA VAL A 63 14.60 -17.72 -5.64
C VAL A 63 13.86 -16.50 -6.19
N ARG A 64 13.38 -16.57 -7.44
CA ARG A 64 12.58 -15.50 -8.06
C ARG A 64 11.27 -15.27 -7.32
N ALA A 65 10.55 -16.33 -6.95
CA ALA A 65 9.33 -16.23 -6.18
C ALA A 65 9.58 -15.61 -4.80
N ARG A 66 10.67 -15.99 -4.12
CA ARG A 66 11.06 -15.40 -2.84
C ARG A 66 11.39 -13.92 -2.99
N LEU A 67 12.16 -13.53 -4.01
CA LEU A 67 12.49 -12.14 -4.29
C LEU A 67 11.23 -11.30 -4.51
N GLN A 68 10.25 -11.80 -5.27
CA GLN A 68 8.98 -11.12 -5.50
C GLN A 68 8.19 -10.90 -4.20
N ARG A 69 8.20 -11.86 -3.27
CA ARG A 69 7.55 -11.72 -1.96
C ARG A 69 8.23 -10.63 -1.13
N VAL A 70 9.56 -10.63 -1.07
CA VAL A 70 10.35 -9.61 -0.35
C VAL A 70 10.11 -8.21 -0.94
N GLU A 71 10.15 -8.06 -2.26
CA GLU A 71 9.83 -6.79 -2.93
C GLU A 71 8.36 -6.37 -2.76
N GLY A 72 7.44 -7.32 -2.65
CA GLY A 72 6.05 -7.07 -2.30
C GLY A 72 5.91 -6.52 -0.87
N ALA A 73 6.57 -7.16 0.09
CA ALA A 73 6.56 -6.76 1.50
C ALA A 73 7.11 -5.33 1.69
N LEU A 74 8.27 -5.02 1.09
CA LEU A 74 8.87 -3.69 1.15
C LEU A 74 7.96 -2.61 0.54
N ARG A 75 7.37 -2.88 -0.64
CA ARG A 75 6.42 -1.93 -1.26
C ARG A 75 5.16 -1.71 -0.42
N SER A 76 4.64 -2.77 0.22
CA SER A 76 3.49 -2.66 1.10
C SER A 76 3.79 -1.81 2.33
N GLU A 77 4.96 -1.99 2.92
CA GLU A 77 5.41 -1.17 4.06
C GLU A 77 5.64 0.29 3.69
N GLU A 78 6.29 0.57 2.55
CA GLU A 78 6.44 1.93 2.06
C GLU A 78 5.07 2.60 1.89
N ALA A 79 4.10 1.89 1.30
CA ALA A 79 2.74 2.40 1.14
C ALA A 79 2.06 2.65 2.50
N ARG A 80 2.26 1.76 3.49
CA ARG A 80 1.77 1.95 4.87
C ARG A 80 2.38 3.19 5.52
N ARG A 81 3.71 3.34 5.45
CA ARG A 81 4.46 4.49 6.01
C ARG A 81 4.00 5.80 5.37
N ARG A 82 3.77 5.84 4.05
CA ARG A 82 3.24 7.02 3.34
C ARG A 82 1.85 7.41 3.85
N ARG A 83 0.93 6.46 3.98
CA ARG A 83 -0.42 6.73 4.52
C ARG A 83 -0.35 7.23 5.96
N ALA A 84 0.47 6.60 6.79
CA ALA A 84 0.68 7.02 8.17
C ALA A 84 1.16 8.49 8.27
N LYS A 85 2.10 8.90 7.43
CA LYS A 85 2.56 10.32 7.36
C LYS A 85 1.44 11.29 7.01
N VAL A 86 0.57 10.94 6.04
CA VAL A 86 -0.60 11.76 5.69
C VAL A 86 -1.57 11.85 6.86
N GLU A 87 -1.84 10.74 7.55
CA GLU A 87 -2.70 10.72 8.73
C GLU A 87 -2.13 11.52 9.90
N GLU A 88 -0.83 11.46 10.14
CA GLU A 88 -0.15 12.28 11.16
C GLU A 88 -0.27 13.77 10.84
N GLY A 89 -0.08 14.17 9.57
CA GLY A 89 -0.30 15.54 9.12
C GLY A 89 -1.75 16.01 9.30
N ILE A 90 -2.73 15.14 9.06
CA ILE A 90 -4.15 15.44 9.32
C ILE A 90 -4.38 15.65 10.83
N LYS A 91 -3.86 14.74 11.67
CA LYS A 91 -4.00 14.84 13.13
C LYS A 91 -3.33 16.11 13.68
N ALA A 92 -2.18 16.50 13.14
CA ALA A 92 -1.50 17.75 13.52
C ALA A 92 -2.37 18.98 13.24
N LYS A 93 -2.90 19.10 12.01
CA LYS A 93 -3.80 20.21 11.63
C LYS A 93 -5.07 20.25 12.48
N GLN A 94 -5.62 19.09 12.86
CA GLN A 94 -6.77 19.00 13.76
C GLN A 94 -6.45 19.52 15.16
N ARG A 95 -5.27 19.19 15.70
CA ARG A 95 -4.80 19.71 16.99
C ARG A 95 -4.61 21.22 16.96
N GLU A 96 -3.99 21.76 15.91
CA GLU A 96 -3.79 23.20 15.73
C GLU A 96 -5.12 23.97 15.66
N ALA A 97 -6.08 23.48 14.87
CA ALA A 97 -7.40 24.08 14.77
C ALA A 97 -8.13 24.09 16.13
N SER A 98 -7.99 23.00 16.89
CA SER A 98 -8.59 22.87 18.23
C SER A 98 -7.93 23.81 19.24
N ALA A 99 -6.60 23.98 19.16
CA ALA A 99 -5.86 24.90 20.03
C ALA A 99 -6.23 26.37 19.79
N GLY A 100 -6.56 26.73 18.53
CA GLY A 100 -7.05 28.07 18.16
C GLY A 100 -8.49 28.38 18.59
N GLY A 101 -9.08 27.59 19.50
CA GLY A 101 -10.44 27.80 20.02
C GLY A 101 -11.57 27.41 19.07
N ARG A 102 -11.26 26.88 17.88
CA ARG A 102 -12.27 26.29 16.99
C ARG A 102 -12.63 24.90 17.55
N GLY A 103 -13.91 24.53 17.51
CA GLY A 103 -14.36 23.23 17.98
C GLY A 103 -13.64 22.05 17.27
N PRO A 104 -13.62 20.85 17.87
CA PRO A 104 -12.94 19.69 17.30
C PRO A 104 -13.44 19.39 15.89
N TYR A 105 -12.57 19.58 14.90
CA TYR A 105 -12.90 19.38 13.48
C TYR A 105 -12.39 18.02 12.99
N TYR A 106 -13.31 17.15 12.57
CA TYR A 106 -12.98 15.85 12.00
C TYR A 106 -13.07 15.89 10.47
N VAL A 107 -11.93 15.66 9.80
CA VAL A 107 -11.87 15.60 8.34
C VAL A 107 -12.70 14.44 7.83
N LYS A 108 -13.60 14.72 6.88
CA LYS A 108 -14.49 13.72 6.28
C LYS A 108 -13.68 12.67 5.52
N ALA A 109 -14.18 11.44 5.41
CA ALA A 109 -13.47 10.36 4.72
C ALA A 109 -13.10 10.69 3.27
N ARG A 110 -13.97 11.43 2.55
CA ARG A 110 -13.70 11.90 1.18
C ARG A 110 -12.52 12.87 1.11
N GLU A 111 -12.39 13.75 2.10
CA GLU A 111 -11.33 14.76 2.17
C GLU A 111 -9.99 14.10 2.54
N ARG A 112 -10.01 13.10 3.43
CA ARG A 112 -8.81 12.29 3.72
C ARG A 112 -8.28 11.61 2.46
N LYS A 113 -9.16 10.98 1.67
CA LYS A 113 -8.79 10.36 0.39
C LYS A 113 -8.25 11.40 -0.61
N ALA A 114 -8.83 12.60 -0.66
CA ALA A 114 -8.32 13.67 -1.51
C ALA A 114 -6.90 14.08 -1.10
N LEU A 115 -6.63 14.25 0.20
CA LEU A 115 -5.30 14.57 0.73
C LEU A 115 -4.27 13.48 0.41
N GLU A 116 -4.64 12.20 0.57
CA GLU A 116 -3.78 11.08 0.16
C GLU A 116 -3.47 11.09 -1.35
N LEU A 117 -4.46 11.43 -2.18
CA LEU A 117 -4.27 11.52 -3.63
C LEU A 117 -3.36 12.70 -4.03
N VAL A 118 -3.49 13.84 -3.37
CA VAL A 118 -2.63 15.02 -3.58
C VAL A 118 -1.19 14.67 -3.20
N ALA A 119 -0.95 14.09 -2.03
CA ALA A 119 0.38 13.67 -1.59
C ALA A 119 1.01 12.68 -2.60
N LYS A 120 0.23 11.70 -3.07
CA LYS A 120 0.70 10.75 -4.09
C LYS A 120 1.01 11.44 -5.44
N TYR A 121 0.23 12.44 -5.82
CA TYR A 121 0.47 13.20 -7.04
C TYR A 121 1.80 13.97 -6.96
N GLU A 122 2.03 14.66 -5.84
CA GLU A 122 3.27 15.41 -5.60
C GLU A 122 4.50 14.50 -5.62
N GLU A 123 4.45 13.34 -4.98
CA GLU A 123 5.51 12.33 -5.03
C GLU A 123 5.80 11.87 -6.48
N LEU A 124 4.76 11.56 -7.26
CA LEU A 124 4.92 11.11 -8.64
C LEU A 124 5.44 12.21 -9.56
N LYS A 125 5.03 13.46 -9.31
CA LYS A 125 5.50 14.64 -10.02
C LYS A 125 6.97 14.90 -9.73
N ALA A 126 7.37 14.88 -8.46
CA ALA A 126 8.76 15.02 -8.03
C ALA A 126 9.65 13.89 -8.59
N GLY A 127 9.13 12.66 -8.65
CA GLY A 127 9.84 11.52 -9.22
C GLY A 127 9.84 11.43 -10.75
N GLY A 128 9.20 12.36 -11.48
CA GLY A 128 9.09 12.33 -12.94
C GLY A 128 8.29 11.13 -13.50
N GLN A 129 7.60 10.37 -12.65
CA GLN A 129 6.87 9.16 -13.03
C GLN A 129 5.38 9.42 -13.30
N LEU A 130 4.95 10.68 -13.20
CA LEU A 130 3.55 11.08 -13.31
C LEU A 130 2.93 10.72 -14.67
N GLU A 131 3.58 11.06 -15.78
CA GLU A 131 3.05 10.79 -17.13
C GLU A 131 2.84 9.30 -17.36
N ARG A 132 3.86 8.48 -17.04
CA ARG A 132 3.76 7.01 -17.13
C ARG A 132 2.64 6.45 -16.26
N PHE A 133 2.43 7.02 -15.06
CA PHE A 133 1.35 6.61 -14.19
C PHE A 133 -0.03 6.98 -14.77
N MET A 134 -0.16 8.18 -15.34
CA MET A 134 -1.38 8.65 -15.98
C MET A 134 -1.71 7.84 -17.23
N GLU A 135 -0.72 7.53 -18.07
CA GLU A 135 -0.88 6.67 -19.24
C GLU A 135 -1.41 5.28 -18.85
N LYS A 136 -0.80 4.62 -17.86
CA LYS A 136 -1.28 3.33 -17.34
C LYS A 136 -2.71 3.44 -16.79
N ARG A 137 -3.04 4.56 -16.14
CA ARG A 137 -4.39 4.80 -15.61
C ARG A 137 -5.41 5.01 -16.74
N ARG A 138 -5.08 5.78 -17.78
CA ARG A 138 -5.88 5.96 -18.99
C ARG A 138 -6.14 4.61 -19.67
N ARG A 139 -5.09 3.80 -19.88
CA ARG A 139 -5.22 2.45 -20.47
C ARG A 139 -6.12 1.54 -19.63
N LYS A 140 -6.00 1.56 -18.30
CA LYS A 140 -6.85 0.76 -17.41
C LYS A 140 -8.31 1.22 -17.42
N ASN A 141 -8.55 2.53 -17.50
CA ASN A 141 -9.89 3.08 -17.61
C ASN A 141 -10.54 2.70 -18.94
N ALA A 142 -9.84 2.93 -20.06
CA ALA A 142 -10.29 2.49 -21.37
C ALA A 142 -10.60 0.98 -21.38
N ALA A 143 -9.70 0.13 -20.87
CA ALA A 143 -9.95 -1.31 -20.80
C ALA A 143 -11.20 -1.69 -19.97
N LYS A 144 -11.52 -0.91 -18.92
CA LYS A 144 -12.75 -1.10 -18.14
C LYS A 144 -13.98 -0.64 -18.90
N ASP A 145 -13.91 0.50 -19.57
CA ASP A 145 -15.02 1.03 -20.37
C ASP A 145 -15.34 0.03 -21.50
N HIS A 146 -14.29 -0.50 -22.15
CA HIS A 146 -14.39 -1.55 -23.16
C HIS A 146 -14.87 -2.91 -22.64
N ARG A 147 -14.93 -3.15 -21.32
CA ARG A 147 -15.43 -4.42 -20.75
C ARG A 147 -16.96 -4.47 -20.75
N TYR A 148 -17.60 -3.32 -20.61
CA TYR A 148 -19.06 -3.20 -20.51
C TYR A 148 -19.71 -2.70 -21.80
N LEU A 149 -18.92 -2.45 -22.85
CA LEU A 149 -19.41 -2.17 -24.19
C LEU A 149 -19.64 -3.49 -24.97
N PRO A 150 -20.79 -3.66 -25.64
CA PRO A 150 -21.03 -4.79 -26.54
C PRO A 150 -19.95 -4.90 -27.62
N SER A 151 -19.51 -6.13 -27.93
CA SER A 151 -18.41 -6.39 -28.88
C SER A 151 -18.67 -5.79 -30.27
N ALA A 152 -19.94 -5.73 -30.71
CA ALA A 152 -20.34 -5.17 -32.01
C ALA A 152 -20.03 -3.68 -32.18
N ARG A 153 -19.74 -2.93 -31.10
CA ARG A 153 -19.30 -1.53 -31.16
C ARG A 153 -17.79 -1.35 -30.92
N ARG A 154 -17.09 -2.45 -30.64
CA ARG A 154 -15.65 -2.47 -30.33
C ARG A 154 -14.82 -2.46 -31.61
N ASP A 155 -15.34 -3.11 -32.65
CA ASP A 155 -14.86 -3.09 -34.03
C ASP A 155 -15.76 -2.12 -34.80
N GLY A 156 -15.43 -0.83 -34.79
CA GLY A 156 -16.18 0.15 -35.56
C GLY A 156 -16.05 -0.13 -37.07
N GLY A 157 -17.03 -0.82 -37.65
CA GLY A 157 -17.35 -0.83 -39.08
C GLY A 157 -16.20 -1.08 -40.05
N ALA A 158 -15.68 -2.32 -40.10
CA ALA A 158 -14.77 -2.75 -41.16
C ALA A 158 -15.48 -3.42 -42.36
N ASP A 159 -16.82 -3.51 -42.35
CA ASP A 159 -17.61 -4.06 -43.46
C ASP A 159 -18.89 -3.23 -43.66
N ALA A 160 -18.82 -2.24 -44.56
CA ALA A 160 -19.93 -1.66 -45.33
C ALA A 160 -19.35 -0.78 -46.45
#